data_AF-A0A7Y5E4E0-F1
#
_entry.id   AF-A0A7Y5E4E0-F1
#
_cell.length_a   1.000
_cell.length_b   1.000
_cell.length_c   1.000
_cell.angle_alpha   90.00
_cell.angle_beta   90.00
_cell.angle_gamma   90.00
#
_symmetry.space_group_name_H-M   'P 1'
#
loop_
_entity.id
_entity.type
_entity.pdbx_description
1 polymer ?
#
loop_
_entity_poly.entity_id
_entity_poly.type
_entity_poly.pdbx_seq_one_letter_code
_entity_poly.pdbx_strand_id
1 'polypeptide(L)'
;MLPEVHIFHCASYDPKKVEAIVGKSLDMLGLRPFGRTLLKPNVVAAGERFPHAYTRPEFVEGVMNALRSRAAPTLTEMAIGERCGITMPTRFAFEQGGYHALMERLPWAKLYHFEETTQVEIPLYHPERLRDSLFTPEPVAKADFFVNCPKFKAHPWTTVTFSMKNYIGIQDDRHRLIDHDHKLDEKVADLQYVVQPQFIAIDGIIAGEGRMLTPIPFDLQLIVTGNNQVAFDAVCCAIIGVDPLSVPHIRLAHERGFGPVDLGQIKIGGELTLEEAQARAKGFRVGLIRVEEYFQGTNVQAYAGPPPSDTTDYCWGGCPGAMEEAVEIMRLFDDKTDAKMPKTHIVFGKYEGTIDAKPGEKVVFIGDCATFKGKVAGNTIDVKSLYVDRSTKSPYTATSEDIFAKMWGMTRKMWNATDVVRLEGCPVSVAEQVLLLVNLGKLKNPYMDPSQSIPFTSAYFTWRTQEAMRRLMQQPYQRSGIGERGAARPPQNLGPRETDEAAAE
;
A
#
# COMPACT_ATOMS: atom_id res chain seq x y z
N MET A 1 29.55 -3.83 -5.51
CA MET A 1 29.16 -5.25 -5.71
C MET A 1 27.81 -5.27 -6.41
N LEU A 2 27.54 -6.28 -7.24
CA LEU A 2 26.22 -6.43 -7.84
C LEU A 2 25.18 -6.70 -6.75
N PRO A 3 23.94 -6.21 -6.89
CA PRO A 3 22.82 -6.65 -6.06
C PRO A 3 22.65 -8.17 -6.11
N GLU A 4 22.22 -8.75 -4.99
CA GLU A 4 21.97 -10.18 -4.88
C GLU A 4 20.51 -10.44 -4.52
N VAL A 5 19.91 -11.43 -5.19
CA VAL A 5 18.54 -11.90 -4.94
C VAL A 5 18.58 -13.42 -4.84
N HIS A 6 18.04 -13.97 -3.76
CA HIS A 6 18.03 -15.42 -3.53
C HIS A 6 16.60 -15.96 -3.51
N ILE A 7 16.40 -17.10 -4.17
CA ILE A 7 15.10 -17.76 -4.30
C ILE A 7 15.15 -19.09 -3.55
N PHE A 8 14.22 -19.28 -2.61
CA PHE A 8 14.14 -20.48 -1.78
C PHE A 8 12.77 -21.12 -1.86
N HIS A 9 12.75 -22.45 -1.72
CA HIS A 9 11.50 -23.18 -1.53
C HIS A 9 11.03 -23.05 -0.08
N CYS A 10 9.76 -22.75 0.12
CA CYS A 10 9.10 -22.85 1.42
C CYS A 10 7.61 -23.13 1.24
N ALA A 11 7.17 -24.34 1.56
CA ALA A 11 5.76 -24.75 1.42
C ALA A 11 4.91 -24.56 2.69
N SER A 12 5.48 -24.02 3.78
CA SER A 12 4.77 -23.95 5.07
C SER A 12 5.20 -22.77 5.91
N TYR A 13 4.25 -22.16 6.62
CA TYR A 13 4.50 -21.11 7.63
C TYR A 13 5.04 -21.68 8.95
N ASP A 14 6.12 -22.46 8.88
CA ASP A 14 6.88 -22.92 10.06
C ASP A 14 7.99 -21.91 10.38
N PRO A 15 7.92 -21.19 11.51
CA PRO A 15 8.91 -20.17 11.86
C PRO A 15 10.35 -20.66 11.84
N LYS A 16 10.61 -21.93 12.22
CA LYS A 16 11.98 -22.48 12.24
C LYS A 16 12.53 -22.70 10.83
N LYS A 17 11.67 -23.12 9.89
CA LYS A 17 12.08 -23.26 8.49
C LYS A 17 12.34 -21.90 7.86
N VAL A 18 11.47 -20.92 8.13
CA VAL A 18 11.66 -19.54 7.68
C VAL A 18 12.96 -18.97 8.25
N GLU A 19 13.22 -19.16 9.55
CA GLU A 19 14.46 -18.75 10.21
C GLU A 19 15.70 -19.36 9.54
N ALA A 20 15.68 -20.67 9.25
CA ALA A 20 16.80 -21.34 8.58
C ALA A 20 17.06 -20.78 7.18
N ILE A 21 16.01 -20.58 6.37
CA ILE A 21 16.09 -20.03 5.02
C ILE A 21 16.63 -18.60 5.05
N VAL A 22 16.02 -17.73 5.87
CA VAL A 22 16.41 -16.32 6.00
C VAL A 22 17.83 -16.21 6.55
N GLY A 23 18.19 -17.04 7.52
CA GLY A 23 19.52 -17.11 8.09
C GLY A 23 20.59 -17.45 7.04
N LYS A 24 20.35 -18.49 6.23
CA LYS A 24 21.23 -18.85 5.11
C LYS A 24 21.40 -17.68 4.15
N SER A 25 20.32 -16.98 3.79
CA SER A 25 20.41 -15.80 2.94
C SER A 25 21.21 -14.66 3.57
N LEU A 26 21.03 -14.38 4.86
CA LEU A 26 21.80 -13.34 5.56
C LEU A 26 23.29 -13.66 5.55
N ASP A 27 23.66 -14.93 5.71
CA ASP A 27 25.05 -15.38 5.64
C ASP A 27 25.63 -15.27 4.23
N MET A 28 24.86 -15.63 3.19
CA MET A 28 25.26 -15.44 1.79
C MET A 28 25.50 -13.97 1.45
N LEU A 29 24.66 -13.06 1.99
CA LEU A 29 24.78 -11.62 1.81
C LEU A 29 25.83 -10.97 2.73
N GLY A 30 26.40 -11.71 3.68
CA GLY A 30 27.31 -11.16 4.70
C GLY A 30 26.67 -10.12 5.62
N LEU A 31 25.34 -10.14 5.79
CA LEU A 31 24.62 -9.15 6.55
C LEU A 31 24.54 -9.50 8.04
N ARG A 32 24.74 -8.49 8.88
CA ARG A 32 24.63 -8.56 10.33
C ARG A 32 23.83 -7.34 10.81
N PRO A 33 22.60 -7.52 11.33
CA PRO A 33 21.79 -6.41 11.81
C PRO A 33 22.50 -5.61 12.91
N PHE A 34 22.37 -4.29 12.91
CA PHE A 34 23.07 -3.40 13.84
C PHE A 34 22.23 -2.17 14.18
N GLY A 35 22.67 -1.41 15.18
CA GLY A 35 22.02 -0.17 15.60
C GLY A 35 20.53 -0.37 15.88
N ARG A 36 19.71 0.56 15.41
CA ARG A 36 18.25 0.42 15.39
C ARG A 36 17.83 -0.37 14.16
N THR A 37 17.48 -1.63 14.38
CA THR A 37 16.95 -2.52 13.34
C THR A 37 15.42 -2.48 13.33
N LEU A 38 14.84 -2.10 12.19
CA LEU A 38 13.39 -2.04 12.01
C LEU A 38 12.96 -2.97 10.89
N LEU A 39 12.07 -3.92 11.22
CA LEU A 39 11.34 -4.74 10.25
C LEU A 39 9.99 -4.11 9.96
N LYS A 40 9.72 -3.87 8.69
CA LYS A 40 8.41 -3.44 8.20
C LYS A 40 7.72 -4.58 7.45
N PRO A 41 6.63 -5.16 7.99
CA PRO A 41 5.81 -6.12 7.26
C PRO A 41 4.93 -5.41 6.20
N ASN A 42 4.08 -6.20 5.53
CA ASN A 42 2.93 -5.69 4.79
C ASN A 42 1.64 -6.28 5.39
N VAL A 43 0.89 -5.51 6.17
CA VAL A 43 -0.34 -5.97 6.83
C VAL A 43 -1.59 -5.41 6.17
N VAL A 44 -1.69 -4.11 5.92
CA VAL A 44 -2.85 -3.43 5.28
C VAL A 44 -4.21 -3.71 5.95
N ALA A 45 -4.75 -4.92 5.82
CA ALA A 45 -5.91 -5.47 6.50
C ALA A 45 -5.66 -6.98 6.80
N ALA A 46 -6.21 -7.49 7.89
CA ALA A 46 -6.03 -8.89 8.30
C ALA A 46 -7.29 -9.44 8.97
N GLY A 47 -7.28 -10.73 9.30
CA GLY A 47 -8.38 -11.44 9.93
C GLY A 47 -9.10 -12.41 9.00
N GLU A 48 -10.18 -13.03 9.47
CA GLU A 48 -10.94 -14.07 8.75
C GLU A 48 -11.43 -13.59 7.37
N ARG A 49 -11.79 -12.31 7.24
CA ARG A 49 -12.27 -11.72 5.99
C ARG A 49 -11.13 -11.31 5.04
N PHE A 50 -9.90 -11.22 5.53
CA PHE A 50 -8.72 -10.82 4.75
C PHE A 50 -7.55 -11.79 4.98
N PRO A 51 -7.72 -13.11 4.75
CA PRO A 51 -6.77 -14.13 5.20
C PRO A 51 -5.42 -14.10 4.45
N HIS A 52 -5.37 -13.43 3.30
CA HIS A 52 -4.24 -13.44 2.37
C HIS A 52 -3.72 -12.04 2.01
N ALA A 53 -4.27 -10.98 2.62
CA ALA A 53 -3.89 -9.60 2.33
C ALA A 53 -2.58 -9.14 3.00
N TYR A 54 -2.06 -9.96 3.91
CA TYR A 54 -0.97 -9.60 4.82
C TYR A 54 0.15 -10.63 4.86
N THR A 55 1.33 -10.16 5.29
CA THR A 55 2.50 -10.96 5.64
C THR A 55 2.21 -11.69 6.94
N ARG A 56 2.32 -13.01 6.94
CA ARG A 56 1.94 -13.84 8.09
C ARG A 56 2.86 -13.63 9.30
N PRO A 57 2.35 -13.60 10.54
CA PRO A 57 3.17 -13.42 11.74
C PRO A 57 4.19 -14.54 11.92
N GLU A 58 3.89 -15.77 11.47
CA GLU A 58 4.82 -16.90 11.52
C GLU A 58 6.02 -16.70 10.59
N PHE A 59 5.82 -16.04 9.44
CA PHE A 59 6.91 -15.64 8.56
C PHE A 59 7.76 -14.57 9.24
N VAL A 60 7.13 -13.53 9.79
CA VAL A 60 7.83 -12.45 10.51
C VAL A 60 8.62 -13.00 11.70
N GLU A 61 8.08 -13.96 12.43
CA GLU A 61 8.77 -14.65 13.54
C GLU A 61 10.09 -15.28 13.08
N GLY A 62 10.06 -16.03 11.97
CA GLY A 62 11.26 -16.64 11.40
C GLY A 62 12.27 -15.60 10.94
N VAL A 63 11.83 -14.52 10.28
CA VAL A 63 12.73 -13.42 9.88
C VAL A 63 13.37 -12.77 11.11
N MET A 64 12.58 -12.45 12.14
CA MET A 64 13.06 -11.79 13.37
C MET A 64 14.09 -12.65 14.12
N ASN A 65 13.87 -13.96 14.24
CA ASN A 65 14.82 -14.87 14.87
C ASN A 65 16.11 -15.02 14.05
N ALA A 66 16.01 -15.05 12.72
CA ALA A 66 17.18 -15.09 11.83
C ALA A 66 18.03 -13.82 11.92
N LEU A 67 17.39 -12.66 11.99
CA LEU A 67 18.06 -11.37 12.20
C LEU A 67 18.75 -11.34 13.56
N ARG A 68 18.03 -11.70 14.63
CA ARG A 68 18.55 -11.67 16.00
C ARG A 68 19.75 -12.59 16.20
N SER A 69 19.70 -13.81 15.68
CA SER A 69 20.80 -14.79 15.82
C SER A 69 22.09 -14.35 15.11
N ARG A 70 22.00 -13.37 14.20
CA ARG A 70 23.12 -12.81 13.43
C ARG A 70 23.40 -11.35 13.75
N ALA A 71 22.78 -10.80 14.80
CA ALA A 71 22.94 -9.41 15.16
C ALA A 71 24.40 -9.10 15.52
N ALA A 72 24.90 -7.95 15.06
CA ALA A 72 26.17 -7.40 15.49
C ALA A 72 26.10 -6.98 16.96
N PRO A 73 27.24 -6.93 17.68
CA PRO A 73 27.28 -6.42 19.06
C PRO A 73 26.78 -4.98 19.23
N THR A 74 26.75 -4.21 18.14
CA THR A 74 26.27 -2.82 18.08
C THR A 74 24.76 -2.69 17.92
N LEU A 75 24.01 -3.80 17.91
CA LEU A 75 22.55 -3.76 17.92
C LEU A 75 22.04 -3.09 19.21
N THR A 76 21.21 -2.06 19.07
CA THR A 76 20.61 -1.31 20.19
C THR A 76 19.11 -1.54 20.31
N GLU A 77 18.42 -1.85 19.20
CA GLU A 77 16.98 -2.06 19.16
C GLU A 77 16.61 -3.01 18.01
N MET A 78 15.64 -3.89 18.23
CA MET A 78 14.90 -4.56 17.16
C MET A 78 13.42 -4.27 17.29
N ALA A 79 12.78 -3.91 16.19
CA ALA A 79 11.38 -3.55 16.18
C ALA A 79 10.65 -4.04 14.93
N ILE A 80 9.33 -4.19 15.07
CA ILE A 80 8.37 -4.40 13.98
C ILE A 80 7.50 -3.15 13.91
N GLY A 81 7.23 -2.62 12.72
CA GLY A 81 6.32 -1.49 12.60
C GLY A 81 5.69 -1.28 11.24
N GLU A 82 4.45 -0.79 11.25
CA GLU A 82 3.69 -0.44 10.05
C GLU A 82 2.61 0.62 10.31
N ARG A 83 2.18 1.32 9.24
CA ARG A 83 0.88 1.97 9.12
C ARG A 83 -0.01 1.12 8.21
N CYS A 84 -1.03 0.47 8.76
CA CYS A 84 -2.01 -0.34 8.02
C CYS A 84 -2.93 0.51 7.12
N GLY A 85 -3.96 -0.08 6.51
CA GLY A 85 -4.84 0.56 5.53
C GLY A 85 -5.39 1.93 5.98
N ILE A 86 -5.74 2.77 5.00
CA ILE A 86 -6.30 4.10 5.27
C ILE A 86 -7.55 3.97 6.12
N THR A 87 -7.70 4.80 7.15
CA THR A 87 -8.78 4.77 8.15
C THR A 87 -8.86 3.50 9.01
N MET A 88 -7.93 2.55 8.84
CA MET A 88 -7.83 1.34 9.65
C MET A 88 -6.81 1.55 10.78
N PRO A 89 -7.20 1.47 12.08
CA PRO A 89 -6.22 1.46 13.16
C PRO A 89 -5.24 0.29 13.00
N THR A 90 -3.94 0.54 13.03
CA THR A 90 -2.92 -0.52 12.91
C THR A 90 -3.07 -1.53 14.05
N ARG A 91 -3.42 -1.07 15.26
CA ARG A 91 -3.76 -1.95 16.40
C ARG A 91 -4.81 -3.00 16.04
N PHE A 92 -5.85 -2.61 15.33
CA PHE A 92 -6.92 -3.52 14.93
C PHE A 92 -6.40 -4.56 13.93
N ALA A 93 -5.69 -4.12 12.89
CA ALA A 93 -5.13 -5.04 11.89
C ALA A 93 -4.05 -5.96 12.48
N PHE A 94 -3.23 -5.48 13.42
CA PHE A 94 -2.24 -6.29 14.13
C PHE A 94 -2.88 -7.33 15.05
N GLU A 95 -3.96 -6.97 15.75
CA GLU A 95 -4.74 -7.95 16.53
C GLU A 95 -5.30 -9.04 15.60
N GLN A 96 -6.01 -8.64 14.54
CA GLN A 96 -6.62 -9.57 13.57
C GLN A 96 -5.59 -10.44 12.84
N GLY A 97 -4.39 -9.91 12.61
CA GLY A 97 -3.29 -10.62 11.98
C GLY A 97 -2.43 -11.45 12.93
N GLY A 98 -2.71 -11.47 14.24
CA GLY A 98 -1.95 -12.23 15.23
C GLY A 98 -0.59 -11.63 15.61
N TYR A 99 -0.35 -10.35 15.32
CA TYR A 99 0.91 -9.68 15.63
C TYR A 99 1.09 -9.39 17.12
N HIS A 100 0.02 -9.16 17.88
CA HIS A 100 0.15 -9.03 19.34
C HIS A 100 0.57 -10.36 19.99
N ALA A 101 -0.03 -11.48 19.57
CA ALA A 101 0.39 -12.82 20.01
C ALA A 101 1.83 -13.16 19.55
N LEU A 102 2.28 -12.64 18.40
CA LEU A 102 3.68 -12.73 17.97
C LEU A 102 4.60 -11.99 18.96
N MET A 103 4.23 -10.80 19.43
CA MET A 103 5.06 -10.05 20.38
C MET A 103 5.22 -10.76 21.73
N GLU A 104 4.26 -11.58 22.15
CA GLU A 104 4.40 -12.44 23.34
C GLU A 104 5.53 -13.47 23.17
N ARG A 105 5.72 -13.98 21.94
CA ARG A 105 6.83 -14.89 21.58
C ARG A 105 8.13 -14.15 21.32
N LEU A 106 8.06 -12.86 21.02
CA LEU A 106 9.21 -11.96 20.78
C LEU A 106 9.30 -10.84 21.82
N PRO A 107 9.41 -11.15 23.14
CA PRO A 107 9.34 -10.12 24.20
C PRO A 107 10.52 -9.13 24.20
N TRP A 108 11.54 -9.40 23.39
CA TRP A 108 12.73 -8.59 23.20
C TRP A 108 12.60 -7.56 22.07
N ALA A 109 11.57 -7.66 21.23
CA ALA A 109 11.30 -6.74 20.14
C ALA A 109 10.28 -5.67 20.55
N LYS A 110 10.35 -4.50 19.92
CA LYS A 110 9.30 -3.46 20.04
C LYS A 110 8.29 -3.58 18.91
N LEU A 111 7.05 -3.15 19.18
CA LEU A 111 6.00 -3.02 18.17
C LEU A 111 5.61 -1.55 18.03
N TYR A 112 5.75 -1.01 16.82
CA TYR A 112 5.37 0.35 16.48
C TYR A 112 4.11 0.39 15.62
N HIS A 113 3.06 1.04 16.11
CA HIS A 113 1.97 1.53 15.26
C HIS A 113 2.39 2.89 14.73
N PHE A 114 2.67 2.99 13.44
CA PHE A 114 3.29 4.19 12.89
C PHE A 114 2.43 5.45 13.05
N GLU A 115 1.09 5.33 13.01
CA GLU A 115 0.16 6.43 13.30
C GLU A 115 0.13 6.87 14.77
N GLU A 116 0.81 6.15 15.66
CA GLU A 116 1.00 6.49 17.07
C GLU A 116 2.40 7.02 17.36
N THR A 117 3.22 7.25 16.33
CA THR A 117 4.60 7.77 16.48
C THR A 117 4.71 9.20 15.95
N THR A 118 5.72 9.93 16.42
CA THR A 118 6.05 11.24 15.84
C THR A 118 6.45 11.07 14.38
N GLN A 119 5.80 11.81 13.50
CA GLN A 119 6.13 11.96 12.10
C GLN A 119 7.20 13.06 11.96
N VAL A 120 8.35 12.71 11.38
CA VAL A 120 9.47 13.62 11.16
C VAL A 120 9.58 13.97 9.68
N GLU A 121 10.05 15.18 9.42
CA GLU A 121 10.22 15.69 8.07
C GLU A 121 11.51 15.15 7.42
N ILE A 122 11.37 14.71 6.16
CA ILE A 122 12.43 14.25 5.28
C ILE A 122 12.42 15.15 4.04
N PRO A 123 13.36 16.10 3.92
CA PRO A 123 13.53 16.85 2.68
C PRO A 123 13.91 15.93 1.53
N LEU A 124 13.45 16.27 0.33
CA LEU A 124 13.80 15.63 -0.93
C LEU A 124 14.61 16.62 -1.77
N TYR A 125 15.78 16.20 -2.23
CA TYR A 125 16.70 17.09 -2.96
C TYR A 125 16.75 16.82 -4.47
N HIS A 126 16.16 15.74 -4.95
CA HIS A 126 16.17 15.39 -6.37
C HIS A 126 15.25 16.32 -7.19
N PRO A 127 15.57 16.61 -8.46
CA PRO A 127 14.83 17.58 -9.29
C PRO A 127 13.42 17.11 -9.66
N GLU A 128 13.20 15.81 -9.74
CA GLU A 128 11.93 15.19 -10.17
C GLU A 128 10.93 14.96 -9.02
N ARG A 129 11.20 15.52 -7.84
CA ARG A 129 10.37 15.32 -6.65
C ARG A 129 8.99 15.91 -6.83
N LEU A 130 7.98 15.17 -6.40
CA LEU A 130 6.62 15.69 -6.31
C LEU A 130 6.50 16.76 -5.24
N ARG A 131 7.36 16.74 -4.20
CA ARG A 131 7.36 17.69 -3.06
C ARG A 131 8.77 17.91 -2.53
N ASP A 132 8.97 19.08 -1.93
CA ASP A 132 10.23 19.43 -1.25
C ASP A 132 10.48 18.60 0.02
N SER A 133 9.44 18.05 0.64
CA SER A 133 9.59 17.15 1.78
C SER A 133 8.44 16.17 1.93
N LEU A 134 8.72 15.08 2.65
CA LEU A 134 7.75 14.08 3.09
C LEU A 134 7.80 13.94 4.61
N PHE A 135 6.72 13.46 5.21
CA PHE A 135 6.71 13.06 6.62
C PHE A 135 6.69 11.53 6.72
N THR A 136 7.51 11.00 7.63
CA THR A 136 7.63 9.56 7.91
C THR A 136 7.70 9.33 9.43
N PRO A 137 7.30 8.16 9.95
CA PRO A 137 7.50 7.77 11.34
C PRO A 137 8.96 7.89 11.77
N GLU A 138 9.21 8.46 12.94
CA GLU A 138 10.55 8.58 13.53
C GLU A 138 11.31 7.23 13.60
N PRO A 139 10.68 6.10 13.96
CA PRO A 139 11.37 4.80 13.92
C PRO A 139 11.88 4.41 12.53
N VAL A 140 11.19 4.83 11.46
CA VAL A 140 11.64 4.60 10.07
C VAL A 140 12.82 5.51 9.74
N ALA A 141 12.72 6.80 10.06
CA ALA A 141 13.79 7.77 9.76
C ALA A 141 15.11 7.42 10.47
N LYS A 142 15.02 6.92 11.70
CA LYS A 142 16.18 6.56 12.53
C LYS A 142 16.63 5.10 12.40
N ALA A 143 16.09 4.35 11.44
CA ALA A 143 16.53 2.98 11.23
C ALA A 143 17.98 2.97 10.72
N ASP A 144 18.84 2.20 11.38
CA ASP A 144 20.20 1.93 10.93
C ASP A 144 20.25 0.71 10.00
N PHE A 145 19.41 -0.28 10.31
CA PHE A 145 19.21 -1.47 9.51
C PHE A 145 17.71 -1.66 9.25
N PHE A 146 17.27 -1.33 8.05
CA PHE A 146 15.88 -1.47 7.63
C PHE A 146 15.66 -2.80 6.91
N VAL A 147 14.65 -3.55 7.37
CA VAL A 147 14.23 -4.82 6.78
C VAL A 147 12.83 -4.67 6.22
N ASN A 148 12.66 -4.92 4.93
CA ASN A 148 11.34 -4.86 4.29
C ASN A 148 10.80 -6.28 4.09
N CYS A 149 9.61 -6.56 4.63
CA CYS A 149 8.94 -7.85 4.51
C CYS A 149 7.59 -7.69 3.78
N PRO A 150 7.61 -7.50 2.45
CA PRO A 150 6.38 -7.39 1.67
C PRO A 150 5.61 -8.71 1.62
N LYS A 151 4.35 -8.64 1.19
CA LYS A 151 3.56 -9.80 0.77
C LYS A 151 3.68 -9.97 -0.75
N PHE A 152 3.87 -11.20 -1.23
CA PHE A 152 3.91 -11.47 -2.66
C PHE A 152 2.49 -11.36 -3.25
N LYS A 153 2.08 -10.19 -3.74
CA LYS A 153 0.75 -10.01 -4.33
C LYS A 153 0.68 -9.00 -5.47
N ALA A 154 -0.25 -9.24 -6.38
CA ALA A 154 -0.71 -8.30 -7.39
C ALA A 154 -1.32 -7.04 -6.74
N HIS A 155 -1.54 -6.00 -7.54
CA HIS A 155 -2.10 -4.76 -7.04
C HIS A 155 -2.91 -4.03 -8.12
N PRO A 156 -4.14 -3.56 -7.80
CA PRO A 156 -5.06 -2.98 -8.80
C PRO A 156 -4.65 -1.58 -9.29
N TRP A 157 -3.68 -0.95 -8.62
CA TRP A 157 -3.23 0.41 -8.97
C TRP A 157 -1.86 0.49 -9.60
N THR A 158 -1.00 -0.51 -9.40
CA THR A 158 0.45 -0.43 -9.69
C THR A 158 1.01 -1.74 -10.24
N THR A 159 0.15 -2.62 -10.78
CA THR A 159 0.47 -3.99 -11.23
C THR A 159 0.76 -4.96 -10.09
N VAL A 160 1.75 -4.62 -9.25
CA VAL A 160 2.28 -5.45 -8.16
C VAL A 160 2.40 -4.64 -6.88
N THR A 161 2.43 -5.35 -5.75
CA THR A 161 2.79 -4.76 -4.45
C THR A 161 4.32 -4.76 -4.31
N PHE A 162 4.90 -5.87 -3.90
CA PHE A 162 6.33 -6.08 -3.65
C PHE A 162 7.06 -4.92 -2.93
N SER A 163 8.38 -4.92 -2.94
CA SER A 163 9.20 -4.20 -1.96
C SER A 163 8.93 -2.70 -2.00
N MET A 164 8.97 -2.11 -3.19
CA MET A 164 8.85 -0.67 -3.36
C MET A 164 7.46 -0.14 -3.02
N LYS A 165 6.38 -0.81 -3.44
CA LYS A 165 5.01 -0.35 -3.10
C LYS A 165 4.71 -0.47 -1.61
N ASN A 166 5.38 -1.39 -0.91
CA ASN A 166 5.21 -1.54 0.54
C ASN A 166 5.56 -0.24 1.28
N TYR A 167 6.37 0.64 0.69
CA TYR A 167 6.74 1.94 1.27
C TYR A 167 5.56 2.89 1.47
N ILE A 168 4.43 2.69 0.79
CA ILE A 168 3.20 3.43 1.12
C ILE A 168 2.83 3.26 2.62
N GLY A 169 3.22 2.13 3.21
CA GLY A 169 3.13 1.81 4.63
C GLY A 169 3.97 2.66 5.58
N ILE A 170 4.88 3.51 5.08
CA ILE A 170 5.70 4.44 5.90
C ILE A 170 5.11 5.85 5.93
N GLN A 171 3.95 6.08 5.31
CA GLN A 171 3.23 7.34 5.41
C GLN A 171 1.94 7.18 6.22
N ASP A 172 1.66 8.13 7.10
CA ASP A 172 0.36 8.31 7.73
C ASP A 172 -0.72 8.69 6.70
N ASP A 173 -1.99 8.51 7.06
CA ASP A 173 -3.15 8.75 6.19
C ASP A 173 -3.16 10.17 5.59
N ARG A 174 -2.74 11.17 6.39
CA ARG A 174 -2.61 12.58 5.96
C ARG A 174 -1.77 12.71 4.69
N HIS A 175 -0.61 12.07 4.67
CA HIS A 175 0.37 12.18 3.59
C HIS A 175 0.16 11.10 2.54
N ARG A 176 -0.38 9.94 2.93
CA ARG A 176 -0.63 8.81 2.06
C ARG A 176 -1.63 9.14 0.94
N LEU A 177 -2.64 9.96 1.20
CA LEU A 177 -3.64 10.34 0.20
C LEU A 177 -3.16 11.42 -0.78
N ILE A 178 -2.12 12.18 -0.42
CA ILE A 178 -1.49 13.14 -1.32
C ILE A 178 -0.88 12.36 -2.51
N ASP A 179 -1.14 12.79 -3.74
CA ASP A 179 -0.72 12.09 -4.99
C ASP A 179 -1.14 10.61 -5.10
N HIS A 180 -2.11 10.15 -4.31
CA HIS A 180 -2.71 8.83 -4.49
C HIS A 180 -3.77 8.86 -5.61
N ASP A 181 -3.31 9.21 -6.80
CA ASP A 181 -4.10 9.40 -8.01
C ASP A 181 -3.28 8.93 -9.23
N HIS A 182 -3.34 9.63 -10.36
CA HIS A 182 -2.52 9.31 -11.53
C HIS A 182 -1.02 9.52 -11.31
N LYS A 183 -0.61 10.10 -10.16
CA LYS A 183 0.78 10.29 -9.71
C LYS A 183 1.28 9.26 -8.69
N LEU A 184 0.52 8.19 -8.46
CA LEU A 184 0.84 7.19 -7.42
C LEU A 184 2.21 6.52 -7.64
N ASP A 185 2.57 6.20 -8.89
CA ASP A 185 3.85 5.57 -9.20
C ASP A 185 5.03 6.52 -8.97
N GLU A 186 4.93 7.79 -9.36
CA GLU A 186 5.93 8.82 -9.05
C GLU A 186 6.11 8.98 -7.54
N LYS A 187 5.01 8.93 -6.78
CA LYS A 187 5.06 8.96 -5.33
C LYS A 187 5.78 7.76 -4.74
N VAL A 188 5.54 6.56 -5.26
CA VAL A 188 6.26 5.35 -4.83
C VAL A 188 7.76 5.49 -5.12
N ALA A 189 8.13 6.10 -6.24
CA ALA A 189 9.53 6.39 -6.57
C ALA A 189 10.14 7.46 -5.63
N ASP A 190 9.39 8.50 -5.24
CA ASP A 190 9.86 9.51 -4.28
C ASP A 190 10.08 8.93 -2.87
N LEU A 191 9.26 7.97 -2.46
CA LEU A 191 9.41 7.32 -1.15
C LEU A 191 10.74 6.57 -0.99
N GLN A 192 11.42 6.24 -2.09
CA GLN A 192 12.72 5.57 -2.05
C GLN A 192 13.83 6.47 -1.48
N TYR A 193 13.65 7.79 -1.51
CA TYR A 193 14.57 8.77 -0.92
C TYR A 193 14.45 8.88 0.62
N VAL A 194 13.50 8.17 1.25
CA VAL A 194 13.31 8.16 2.70
C VAL A 194 14.27 7.19 3.40
N VAL A 195 14.28 5.93 2.98
CA VAL A 195 15.05 4.83 3.60
C VAL A 195 15.29 3.74 2.57
N GLN A 196 16.39 2.99 2.66
CA GLN A 196 16.68 1.84 1.79
C GLN A 196 16.85 0.58 2.63
N PRO A 197 16.27 -0.57 2.20
CA PRO A 197 16.38 -1.79 2.96
C PRO A 197 17.77 -2.40 2.76
N GLN A 198 18.42 -2.76 3.86
CA GLN A 198 19.64 -3.58 3.80
C GLN A 198 19.27 -5.04 3.51
N PHE A 199 18.07 -5.46 3.90
CA PHE A 199 17.55 -6.80 3.66
C PHE A 199 16.06 -6.77 3.32
N ILE A 200 15.67 -7.56 2.33
CA ILE A 200 14.29 -7.78 1.92
C ILE A 200 14.02 -9.27 2.02
N ALA A 201 12.86 -9.64 2.56
CA ALA A 201 12.38 -11.02 2.56
C ALA A 201 10.87 -11.02 2.29
N ILE A 202 10.46 -11.48 1.12
CA ILE A 202 9.04 -11.49 0.74
C ILE A 202 8.35 -12.79 1.16
N ASP A 203 7.15 -12.64 1.74
CA ASP A 203 6.25 -13.76 1.98
C ASP A 203 5.56 -14.14 0.67
N GLY A 204 6.14 -15.12 -0.04
CA GLY A 204 5.60 -15.75 -1.24
C GLY A 204 5.17 -17.20 -1.01
N ILE A 205 4.92 -17.61 0.23
CA ILE A 205 4.49 -18.99 0.53
C ILE A 205 3.10 -19.20 -0.07
N ILE A 206 2.15 -18.34 0.32
CA ILE A 206 0.87 -18.16 -0.38
C ILE A 206 0.86 -16.74 -0.94
N ALA A 207 1.04 -16.61 -2.25
CA ALA A 207 0.93 -15.34 -2.96
C ALA A 207 -0.54 -14.92 -3.17
N GLY A 208 -0.76 -13.70 -3.65
CA GLY A 208 -2.08 -13.15 -3.90
C GLY A 208 -2.26 -12.59 -5.31
N GLU A 209 -3.22 -13.10 -6.08
CA GLU A 209 -3.55 -12.60 -7.42
C GLU A 209 -4.64 -11.52 -7.40
N GLY A 210 -4.70 -10.73 -8.47
CA GLY A 210 -5.79 -9.80 -8.75
C GLY A 210 -5.82 -8.57 -7.84
N ARG A 211 -6.39 -8.70 -6.65
CA ARG A 211 -6.69 -7.57 -5.74
C ARG A 211 -5.70 -7.46 -4.58
N MET A 212 -5.69 -6.32 -3.91
CA MET A 212 -4.70 -6.07 -2.86
C MET A 212 -5.21 -6.35 -1.44
N LEU A 213 -6.50 -6.17 -1.15
CA LEU A 213 -7.13 -6.53 0.13
C LEU A 213 -7.82 -7.88 0.04
N THR A 214 -8.33 -8.22 -1.13
CA THR A 214 -9.11 -9.43 -1.39
C THR A 214 -8.42 -10.35 -2.42
N PRO A 215 -7.10 -10.62 -2.29
CA PRO A 215 -6.40 -11.41 -3.30
C PRO A 215 -6.93 -12.84 -3.37
N ILE A 216 -6.90 -13.40 -4.58
CA ILE A 216 -7.10 -14.84 -4.78
C ILE A 216 -5.80 -15.54 -4.37
N PRO A 217 -5.83 -16.50 -3.44
CA PRO A 217 -4.61 -17.17 -2.98
C PRO A 217 -3.97 -17.98 -4.11
N PHE A 218 -2.65 -17.89 -4.22
CA PHE A 218 -1.83 -18.64 -5.17
C PHE A 218 -0.70 -19.35 -4.42
N ASP A 219 -0.65 -20.68 -4.53
CA ASP A 219 0.33 -21.50 -3.80
C ASP A 219 1.71 -21.46 -4.49
N LEU A 220 2.44 -20.37 -4.25
CA LEU A 220 3.73 -20.09 -4.90
C LEU A 220 4.88 -20.84 -4.21
N GLN A 221 4.78 -21.07 -2.89
CA GLN A 221 5.75 -21.81 -2.07
C GLN A 221 7.19 -21.27 -2.16
N LEU A 222 7.33 -19.94 -2.22
CA LEU A 222 8.62 -19.26 -2.32
C LEU A 222 8.88 -18.32 -1.15
N ILE A 223 10.15 -18.23 -0.78
CA ILE A 223 10.69 -17.05 -0.08
C ILE A 223 11.76 -16.48 -1.00
N VAL A 224 11.59 -15.21 -1.37
CA VAL A 224 12.62 -14.47 -2.12
C VAL A 224 13.25 -13.46 -1.18
N THR A 225 14.57 -13.36 -1.18
CA THR A 225 15.32 -12.41 -0.37
C THR A 225 16.26 -11.58 -1.23
N GLY A 226 16.68 -10.41 -0.76
CA GLY A 226 17.67 -9.59 -1.48
C GLY A 226 18.11 -8.35 -0.72
N ASN A 227 19.05 -7.61 -1.30
CA ASN A 227 19.68 -6.43 -0.67
C ASN A 227 19.52 -5.12 -1.46
N ASN A 228 18.73 -5.14 -2.54
CA ASN A 228 18.40 -3.95 -3.33
C ASN A 228 16.98 -4.08 -3.84
N GLN A 229 16.14 -3.08 -3.55
CA GLN A 229 14.71 -3.15 -3.83
C GLN A 229 14.34 -3.16 -5.32
N VAL A 230 15.09 -2.46 -6.18
CA VAL A 230 14.80 -2.41 -7.62
C VAL A 230 15.16 -3.74 -8.26
N ALA A 231 16.36 -4.25 -7.97
CA ALA A 231 16.77 -5.58 -8.41
C ALA A 231 15.83 -6.68 -7.88
N PHE A 232 15.42 -6.56 -6.61
CA PHE A 232 14.50 -7.49 -5.97
C PHE A 232 13.14 -7.53 -6.66
N ASP A 233 12.52 -6.36 -6.88
CA ASP A 233 11.23 -6.28 -7.55
C ASP A 233 11.35 -6.68 -9.03
N ALA A 234 12.49 -6.44 -9.69
CA ALA A 234 12.75 -6.90 -11.05
C ALA A 234 12.78 -8.43 -11.15
N VAL A 235 13.46 -9.11 -10.22
CA VAL A 235 13.44 -10.59 -10.15
C VAL A 235 12.03 -11.10 -9.82
N CYS A 236 11.31 -10.46 -8.89
CA CYS A 236 9.93 -10.85 -8.58
C CYS A 236 8.98 -10.68 -9.79
N CYS A 237 9.15 -9.61 -10.59
CA CYS A 237 8.43 -9.43 -11.85
C CYS A 237 8.79 -10.53 -12.85
N ALA A 238 10.08 -10.86 -13.00
CA ALA A 238 10.53 -11.94 -13.87
C ALA A 238 9.96 -13.30 -13.47
N ILE A 239 9.80 -13.60 -12.18
CA ILE A 239 9.16 -14.82 -11.67
C ILE A 239 7.74 -14.96 -12.23
N ILE A 240 6.94 -13.89 -12.25
CA ILE A 240 5.55 -13.91 -12.74
C ILE A 240 5.39 -13.53 -14.22
N GLY A 241 6.50 -13.38 -14.96
CA GLY A 241 6.46 -13.05 -16.38
C GLY A 241 6.04 -11.60 -16.69
N VAL A 242 6.27 -10.67 -15.76
CA VAL A 242 6.04 -9.23 -15.96
C VAL A 242 7.35 -8.54 -16.32
N ASP A 243 7.32 -7.65 -17.30
CA ASP A 243 8.45 -6.76 -17.59
C ASP A 243 8.56 -5.69 -16.47
N PRO A 244 9.67 -5.64 -15.70
CA PRO A 244 9.84 -4.63 -14.66
C PRO A 244 9.76 -3.20 -15.20
N LEU A 245 10.14 -2.94 -16.45
CA LEU A 245 10.05 -1.60 -17.04
C LEU A 245 8.61 -1.17 -17.37
N SER A 246 7.68 -2.11 -17.51
CA SER A 246 6.25 -1.82 -17.66
C SER A 246 5.59 -1.39 -16.35
N VAL A 247 6.25 -1.61 -15.20
CA VAL A 247 5.78 -1.18 -13.88
C VAL A 247 6.37 0.20 -13.58
N PRO A 248 5.58 1.29 -13.63
CA PRO A 248 6.15 2.64 -13.72
C PRO A 248 7.02 3.02 -12.52
N HIS A 249 6.63 2.70 -11.28
CA HIS A 249 7.48 3.02 -10.12
C HIS A 249 8.81 2.27 -10.11
N ILE A 250 8.88 1.02 -10.60
CA ILE A 250 10.13 0.26 -10.72
C ILE A 250 11.03 0.94 -11.76
N ARG A 251 10.49 1.26 -12.94
CA ARG A 251 11.21 1.97 -13.99
C ARG A 251 11.74 3.33 -13.50
N LEU A 252 10.90 4.13 -12.85
CA LEU A 252 11.28 5.44 -12.33
C LEU A 252 12.42 5.34 -11.30
N ALA A 253 12.36 4.38 -10.36
CA ALA A 253 13.45 4.22 -9.40
C ALA A 253 14.74 3.68 -10.04
N HIS A 254 14.63 2.84 -11.07
CA HIS A 254 15.77 2.42 -11.87
C HIS A 254 16.43 3.61 -12.57
N GLU A 255 15.65 4.43 -13.27
CA GLU A 255 16.11 5.66 -13.95
C GLU A 255 16.77 6.64 -12.96
N ARG A 256 16.29 6.67 -11.72
CA ARG A 256 16.83 7.47 -10.61
C ARG A 256 18.04 6.84 -9.89
N GLY A 257 18.54 5.70 -10.37
CA GLY A 257 19.77 5.09 -9.87
C GLY A 257 19.63 4.34 -8.54
N PHE A 258 18.44 3.83 -8.19
CA PHE A 258 18.26 3.00 -6.99
C PHE A 258 18.67 1.53 -7.18
N GLY A 259 18.80 1.07 -8.42
CA GLY A 259 19.28 -0.28 -8.72
C GLY A 259 18.98 -0.71 -10.16
N PRO A 260 19.54 -1.84 -10.61
CA PRO A 260 19.33 -2.35 -11.96
C PRO A 260 18.00 -3.10 -12.11
N VAL A 261 17.45 -3.11 -13.33
CA VAL A 261 16.35 -4.00 -13.74
C VAL A 261 16.80 -5.12 -14.67
N ASP A 262 17.98 -4.98 -15.28
CA ASP A 262 18.59 -6.02 -16.10
C ASP A 262 19.04 -7.18 -15.22
N LEU A 263 18.47 -8.37 -15.46
CA LEU A 263 18.79 -9.58 -14.73
C LEU A 263 20.27 -9.97 -14.85
N GLY A 264 20.96 -9.59 -15.94
CA GLY A 264 22.40 -9.79 -16.11
C GLY A 264 23.26 -8.97 -15.15
N GLN A 265 22.67 -7.95 -14.51
CA GLN A 265 23.30 -7.10 -13.50
C GLN A 265 22.89 -7.49 -12.07
N ILE A 266 22.19 -8.61 -11.91
CA ILE A 266 21.69 -9.10 -10.62
C ILE A 266 22.25 -10.51 -10.41
N LYS A 267 22.90 -10.72 -9.25
CA LYS A 267 23.33 -12.06 -8.86
C LYS A 267 22.14 -12.81 -8.29
N ILE A 268 21.55 -13.68 -9.10
CA ILE A 268 20.44 -14.55 -8.70
C ILE A 268 21.03 -15.85 -8.14
N GLY A 269 20.59 -16.25 -6.95
CA GLY A 269 21.03 -17.47 -6.29
C GLY A 269 19.95 -18.08 -5.39
N GLY A 270 20.37 -18.84 -4.37
CA GLY A 270 19.46 -19.54 -3.46
C GLY A 270 19.38 -21.03 -3.76
N GLU A 271 18.24 -21.64 -3.43
CA GLU A 271 17.99 -23.08 -3.64
C GLU A 271 17.30 -23.39 -4.96
N LEU A 272 16.59 -22.40 -5.53
CA LEU A 272 15.88 -22.54 -6.78
C LEU A 272 16.49 -21.61 -7.82
N THR A 273 16.46 -22.06 -9.07
CA THR A 273 16.71 -21.22 -10.25
C THR A 273 15.54 -20.29 -10.53
N LEU A 274 15.77 -19.24 -11.32
CA LEU A 274 14.70 -18.35 -11.77
C LEU A 274 13.68 -19.12 -12.62
N GLU A 275 14.14 -20.05 -13.45
CA GLU A 275 13.30 -20.86 -14.33
C GLU A 275 12.36 -21.78 -13.52
N GLU A 276 12.85 -22.38 -12.43
CA GLU A 276 12.01 -23.18 -11.52
C GLU A 276 10.97 -22.31 -10.80
N ALA A 277 11.33 -21.09 -10.41
CA ALA A 277 10.40 -20.14 -9.81
C ALA A 277 9.32 -19.69 -10.81
N GLN A 278 9.70 -19.42 -12.06
CA GLN A 278 8.79 -19.10 -13.16
C GLN A 278 7.83 -20.25 -13.47
N ALA A 279 8.33 -21.49 -13.45
CA ALA A 279 7.50 -22.67 -13.64
C ALA A 279 6.40 -22.78 -12.57
N ARG A 280 6.70 -22.43 -11.32
CA ARG A 280 5.72 -22.39 -10.22
C ARG A 280 4.72 -21.24 -10.33
N ALA A 281 5.20 -20.08 -10.77
CA ALA A 281 4.38 -18.89 -10.96
C ALA A 281 3.56 -18.92 -12.26
N LYS A 282 3.63 -20.00 -13.05
CA LYS A 282 2.89 -20.12 -14.31
C LYS A 282 1.40 -19.93 -14.08
N GLY A 283 0.83 -18.96 -14.79
CA GLY A 283 -0.59 -18.62 -14.70
C GLY A 283 -0.93 -17.58 -13.64
N PHE A 284 0.08 -17.03 -12.93
CA PHE A 284 -0.13 -15.94 -11.98
C PHE A 284 -0.77 -14.72 -12.66
N ARG A 285 -1.90 -14.24 -12.13
CA ARG A 285 -2.64 -13.09 -12.68
C ARG A 285 -2.37 -11.78 -11.93
N VAL A 286 -1.90 -10.78 -12.66
CA VAL A 286 -1.78 -9.39 -12.17
C VAL A 286 -3.15 -8.70 -12.06
N GLY A 287 -3.16 -7.53 -11.43
CA GLY A 287 -4.39 -6.85 -11.00
C GLY A 287 -4.89 -5.70 -11.87
N LEU A 288 -4.13 -5.27 -12.89
CA LEU A 288 -4.48 -4.13 -13.73
C LEU A 288 -5.57 -4.50 -14.75
N ILE A 289 -6.80 -4.18 -14.40
CA ILE A 289 -7.97 -4.33 -15.26
C ILE A 289 -8.64 -2.96 -15.29
N ARG A 290 -9.05 -2.49 -16.48
CA ARG A 290 -9.83 -1.25 -16.55
C ARG A 290 -11.19 -1.46 -15.90
N VAL A 291 -11.68 -0.46 -15.17
CA VAL A 291 -12.94 -0.58 -14.41
C VAL A 291 -14.12 -0.91 -15.32
N GLU A 292 -14.11 -0.43 -16.58
CA GLU A 292 -15.14 -0.75 -17.57
C GLU A 292 -15.14 -2.24 -17.95
N GLU A 293 -13.96 -2.84 -18.10
CA GLU A 293 -13.79 -4.27 -18.37
C GLU A 293 -14.14 -5.10 -17.14
N TYR A 294 -13.72 -4.65 -15.97
CA TYR A 294 -13.96 -5.32 -14.70
C TYR A 294 -15.45 -5.58 -14.42
N PHE A 295 -16.30 -4.61 -14.76
CA PHE A 295 -17.74 -4.68 -14.51
C PHE A 295 -18.53 -5.29 -15.68
N GLN A 296 -17.89 -5.76 -16.75
CA GLN A 296 -18.59 -6.41 -17.86
C GLN A 296 -19.44 -7.59 -17.37
N GLY A 297 -20.69 -7.65 -17.84
CA GLY A 297 -21.64 -8.69 -17.47
C GLY A 297 -22.28 -8.52 -16.09
N THR A 298 -21.95 -7.48 -15.32
CA THR A 298 -22.57 -7.20 -14.02
C THR A 298 -23.75 -6.23 -14.13
N ASN A 299 -24.38 -5.91 -12.99
CA ASN A 299 -25.39 -4.83 -12.91
C ASN A 299 -24.78 -3.42 -12.83
N VAL A 300 -23.47 -3.32 -12.66
CA VAL A 300 -22.74 -2.06 -12.67
C VAL A 300 -22.18 -1.85 -14.08
N GLN A 301 -22.34 -0.65 -14.62
CA GLN A 301 -21.69 -0.23 -15.85
C GLN A 301 -20.77 0.95 -15.53
N ALA A 302 -19.47 0.77 -15.74
CA ALA A 302 -18.49 1.82 -15.47
C ALA A 302 -18.12 2.57 -16.75
N TYR A 303 -17.79 3.85 -16.58
CA TYR A 303 -17.35 4.76 -17.62
C TYR A 303 -16.15 5.53 -17.08
N ALA A 304 -14.97 5.38 -17.70
CA ALA A 304 -13.80 6.15 -17.31
C ALA A 304 -13.30 7.01 -18.47
N GLY A 305 -13.17 8.31 -18.20
CA GLY A 305 -12.46 9.24 -19.05
C GLY A 305 -11.09 9.62 -18.48
N PRO A 306 -10.29 10.40 -19.22
CA PRO A 306 -8.98 10.86 -18.79
C PRO A 306 -9.05 11.64 -17.46
N PRO A 307 -8.06 11.46 -16.56
CA PRO A 307 -7.87 12.34 -15.42
C PRO A 307 -7.36 13.73 -15.86
N PRO A 308 -7.24 14.70 -14.93
CA PRO A 308 -6.64 16.00 -15.18
C PRO A 308 -5.12 15.88 -15.31
N SER A 309 -4.68 15.24 -16.40
CA SER A 309 -3.30 14.88 -16.69
C SER A 309 -3.08 14.93 -18.19
N ASP A 310 -1.90 15.37 -18.61
CA ASP A 310 -1.50 15.38 -20.02
C ASP A 310 -0.81 14.08 -20.46
N THR A 311 -0.54 13.16 -19.52
CA THR A 311 0.34 11.99 -19.76
C THR A 311 -0.37 10.65 -19.71
N THR A 312 -1.66 10.60 -19.31
CA THR A 312 -2.42 9.35 -19.19
C THR A 312 -3.90 9.57 -19.51
N ASP A 313 -4.52 8.56 -20.12
CA ASP A 313 -5.95 8.51 -20.41
C ASP A 313 -6.77 7.82 -19.31
N TYR A 314 -6.11 7.33 -18.26
CA TYR A 314 -6.75 6.61 -17.16
C TYR A 314 -6.03 6.81 -15.81
N CYS A 315 -6.81 6.93 -14.74
CA CYS A 315 -6.31 7.12 -13.38
C CYS A 315 -6.16 5.77 -12.66
N TRP A 316 -5.02 5.10 -12.83
CA TRP A 316 -4.75 3.81 -12.18
C TRP A 316 -4.68 3.93 -10.66
N GLY A 317 -4.03 4.95 -10.10
CA GLY A 317 -3.88 5.09 -8.64
C GLY A 317 -5.08 5.66 -7.88
N GLY A 318 -6.22 5.90 -8.56
CA GLY A 318 -7.33 6.66 -8.00
C GLY A 318 -8.60 5.86 -7.71
N CYS A 319 -9.73 6.53 -7.94
CA CYS A 319 -11.07 6.01 -7.65
C CYS A 319 -11.45 4.70 -8.37
N PRO A 320 -11.06 4.45 -9.65
CA PRO A 320 -11.46 3.23 -10.36
C PRO A 320 -10.99 1.95 -9.66
N GLY A 321 -9.69 1.84 -9.35
CA GLY A 321 -9.17 0.67 -8.64
C GLY A 321 -9.71 0.57 -7.20
N ALA A 322 -10.11 1.69 -6.59
CA ALA A 322 -10.77 1.69 -5.28
C ALA A 322 -12.21 1.14 -5.35
N MET A 323 -12.94 1.36 -6.46
CA MET A 323 -14.27 0.76 -6.71
C MET A 323 -14.16 -0.75 -6.88
N GLU A 324 -13.16 -1.16 -7.66
CA GLU A 324 -12.77 -2.55 -7.88
C GLU A 324 -12.49 -3.31 -6.58
N GLU A 325 -11.77 -2.70 -5.64
CA GLU A 325 -11.56 -3.31 -4.32
C GLU A 325 -12.81 -3.24 -3.44
N ALA A 326 -13.59 -2.15 -3.51
CA ALA A 326 -14.82 -1.99 -2.73
C ALA A 326 -15.85 -3.07 -3.06
N VAL A 327 -16.05 -3.42 -4.33
CA VAL A 327 -17.01 -4.45 -4.72
C VAL A 327 -16.56 -5.85 -4.31
N GLU A 328 -15.26 -6.16 -4.32
CA GLU A 328 -14.76 -7.44 -3.81
C GLU A 328 -14.93 -7.56 -2.29
N ILE A 329 -14.69 -6.48 -1.54
CA ILE A 329 -15.04 -6.45 -0.12
C ILE A 329 -16.53 -6.76 0.05
N MET A 330 -17.40 -6.15 -0.77
CA MET A 330 -18.84 -6.44 -0.68
C MET A 330 -19.16 -7.91 -0.97
N ARG A 331 -18.55 -8.51 -1.99
CA ARG A 331 -18.72 -9.94 -2.34
C ARG A 331 -18.27 -10.88 -1.20
N LEU A 332 -17.24 -10.51 -0.44
CA LEU A 332 -16.81 -11.27 0.74
C LEU A 332 -17.77 -11.17 1.94
N PHE A 333 -18.44 -10.04 2.11
CA PHE A 333 -19.35 -9.80 3.24
C PHE A 333 -20.80 -10.19 2.94
N ASP A 334 -21.23 -10.06 1.68
CA ASP A 334 -22.57 -10.37 1.18
C ASP A 334 -22.45 -11.13 -0.15
N ASP A 335 -22.61 -12.45 -0.08
CA ASP A 335 -22.55 -13.37 -1.23
C ASP A 335 -23.61 -13.07 -2.31
N LYS A 336 -24.63 -12.29 -1.97
CA LYS A 336 -25.67 -11.82 -2.90
C LYS A 336 -25.39 -10.44 -3.48
N THR A 337 -24.18 -9.90 -3.33
CA THR A 337 -23.80 -8.57 -3.81
C THR A 337 -24.23 -8.34 -5.25
N ASP A 338 -23.80 -9.20 -6.18
CA ASP A 338 -24.11 -9.02 -7.61
C ASP A 338 -25.61 -9.09 -7.92
N ALA A 339 -26.34 -9.98 -7.22
CA ALA A 339 -27.78 -10.13 -7.40
C ALA A 339 -28.60 -8.96 -6.81
N LYS A 340 -28.12 -8.36 -5.71
CA LYS A 340 -28.78 -7.25 -5.03
C LYS A 340 -28.46 -5.89 -5.64
N MET A 341 -27.30 -5.75 -6.28
CA MET A 341 -26.90 -4.49 -6.90
C MET A 341 -27.89 -4.09 -8.00
N PRO A 342 -28.51 -2.89 -7.92
CA PRO A 342 -29.37 -2.40 -8.97
C PRO A 342 -28.55 -2.01 -10.21
N LYS A 343 -29.22 -1.84 -11.36
CA LYS A 343 -28.59 -1.25 -12.54
C LYS A 343 -28.03 0.13 -12.17
N THR A 344 -26.71 0.23 -12.23
CA THR A 344 -25.95 1.39 -11.74
C THR A 344 -24.88 1.78 -12.74
N HIS A 345 -24.83 3.05 -13.11
CA HIS A 345 -23.81 3.66 -13.94
C HIS A 345 -22.81 4.39 -13.05
N ILE A 346 -21.53 4.09 -13.17
CA ILE A 346 -20.48 4.74 -12.37
C ILE A 346 -19.51 5.44 -13.31
N VAL A 347 -19.31 6.75 -13.09
CA VAL A 347 -18.55 7.62 -14.00
C VAL A 347 -17.34 8.20 -13.28
N PHE A 348 -16.17 8.07 -13.91
CA PHE A 348 -14.89 8.59 -13.45
C PHE A 348 -14.24 9.48 -14.52
N GLY A 349 -13.48 10.47 -14.09
CA GLY A 349 -12.71 11.34 -15.00
C GLY A 349 -13.59 12.15 -15.96
N LYS A 350 -12.96 12.67 -17.03
CA LYS A 350 -13.66 13.47 -18.04
C LYS A 350 -14.33 12.58 -19.09
N TYR A 351 -15.57 12.18 -18.86
CA TYR A 351 -16.30 11.32 -19.78
C TYR A 351 -17.12 12.13 -20.80
N GLU A 352 -16.85 11.93 -22.08
CA GLU A 352 -17.49 12.64 -23.20
C GLU A 352 -18.49 11.77 -23.99
N GLY A 353 -18.61 10.49 -23.65
CA GLY A 353 -19.55 9.56 -24.29
C GLY A 353 -20.98 9.70 -23.79
N THR A 354 -21.86 8.79 -24.22
CA THR A 354 -23.25 8.72 -23.75
C THR A 354 -23.39 7.82 -22.53
N ILE A 355 -24.34 8.15 -21.64
CA ILE A 355 -24.75 7.30 -20.52
C ILE A 355 -26.20 6.89 -20.76
N ASP A 356 -26.41 5.64 -21.17
CA ASP A 356 -27.73 5.08 -21.48
C ASP A 356 -28.46 4.60 -20.23
N ALA A 357 -28.64 5.50 -19.25
CA ALA A 357 -29.36 5.21 -18.03
C ALA A 357 -30.87 5.38 -18.22
N LYS A 358 -31.63 4.34 -17.86
CA LYS A 358 -33.10 4.35 -17.88
C LYS A 358 -33.67 5.00 -16.61
N PRO A 359 -34.93 5.45 -16.64
CA PRO A 359 -35.59 5.96 -15.43
C PRO A 359 -35.53 4.97 -14.27
N GLY A 360 -35.06 5.43 -13.09
CA GLY A 360 -34.87 4.62 -11.89
C GLY A 360 -33.50 3.92 -11.78
N GLU A 361 -32.69 3.90 -12.83
CA GLU A 361 -31.29 3.46 -12.76
C GLU A 361 -30.42 4.54 -12.13
N LYS A 362 -29.43 4.12 -11.32
CA LYS A 362 -28.60 5.05 -10.55
C LYS A 362 -27.39 5.48 -11.35
N VAL A 363 -27.04 6.76 -11.32
CA VAL A 363 -25.83 7.30 -11.96
C VAL A 363 -24.97 7.99 -10.92
N VAL A 364 -23.75 7.50 -10.73
CA VAL A 364 -22.83 7.96 -9.69
C VAL A 364 -21.58 8.54 -10.34
N PHE A 365 -21.32 9.83 -10.12
CA PHE A 365 -20.08 10.49 -10.50
C PHE A 365 -19.11 10.42 -9.32
N ILE A 366 -17.92 9.84 -9.52
CA ILE A 366 -16.94 9.63 -8.46
C ILE A 366 -15.64 10.37 -8.77
N GLY A 367 -15.27 11.24 -7.85
CA GLY A 367 -14.01 11.97 -7.82
C GLY A 367 -14.12 13.41 -8.29
N ASP A 368 -13.20 14.25 -7.81
CA ASP A 368 -13.18 15.68 -8.15
C ASP A 368 -12.95 15.93 -9.64
N CYS A 369 -12.28 15.00 -10.33
CA CYS A 369 -12.05 15.06 -11.77
C CYS A 369 -13.27 14.69 -12.62
N ALA A 370 -14.32 14.10 -12.03
CA ALA A 370 -15.48 13.65 -12.77
C ALA A 370 -16.12 14.84 -13.52
N THR A 371 -16.22 14.71 -14.84
CA THR A 371 -16.80 15.73 -15.73
C THR A 371 -17.69 15.05 -16.76
N PHE A 372 -18.89 15.59 -16.95
CA PHE A 372 -19.85 15.07 -17.92
C PHE A 372 -20.89 16.14 -18.30
N LYS A 373 -21.26 16.21 -19.57
CA LYS A 373 -22.35 17.07 -20.04
C LYS A 373 -23.20 16.30 -21.04
N GLY A 374 -24.46 16.05 -20.71
CA GLY A 374 -25.34 15.27 -21.57
C GLY A 374 -26.71 15.00 -20.95
N LYS A 375 -27.49 14.11 -21.58
CA LYS A 375 -28.76 13.65 -21.04
C LYS A 375 -28.58 12.32 -20.30
N VAL A 376 -29.17 12.22 -19.12
CA VAL A 376 -29.23 11.00 -18.29
C VAL A 376 -30.66 10.80 -17.84
N ALA A 377 -31.27 9.67 -18.17
CA ALA A 377 -32.68 9.37 -17.86
C ALA A 377 -33.65 10.52 -18.24
N GLY A 378 -33.40 11.19 -19.37
CA GLY A 378 -34.22 12.32 -19.86
C GLY A 378 -33.87 13.70 -19.27
N ASN A 379 -33.06 13.78 -18.21
CA ASN A 379 -32.62 15.03 -17.59
C ASN A 379 -31.30 15.51 -18.16
N THR A 380 -31.16 16.82 -18.39
CA THR A 380 -29.87 17.42 -18.75
C THR A 380 -29.00 17.51 -17.50
N ILE A 381 -27.84 16.84 -17.54
CA ILE A 381 -26.85 16.83 -16.47
C ILE A 381 -25.59 17.55 -16.95
N ASP A 382 -25.06 18.43 -16.09
CA ASP A 382 -23.80 19.16 -16.28
C ASP A 382 -22.96 19.00 -15.00
N VAL A 383 -22.09 18.00 -14.98
CA VAL A 383 -21.13 17.76 -13.91
C VAL A 383 -19.81 18.40 -14.31
N LYS A 384 -19.40 19.41 -13.55
CA LYS A 384 -18.12 20.12 -13.75
C LYS A 384 -17.05 19.57 -12.83
N SER A 385 -15.81 19.54 -13.31
CA SER A 385 -14.64 19.22 -12.50
C SER A 385 -14.54 20.16 -11.29
N LEU A 386 -14.29 19.57 -10.12
CA LEU A 386 -13.89 20.26 -8.88
C LEU A 386 -12.40 20.07 -8.60
N TYR A 387 -11.66 19.45 -9.53
CA TYR A 387 -10.26 19.15 -9.34
C TYR A 387 -9.46 20.43 -9.11
N VAL A 388 -8.70 20.44 -8.02
CA VAL A 388 -7.71 21.46 -7.71
C VAL A 388 -6.34 20.84 -7.93
N ASP A 389 -5.44 21.58 -8.58
CA ASP A 389 -4.07 21.12 -8.79
C ASP A 389 -3.42 20.71 -7.46
N ARG A 390 -3.03 19.44 -7.39
CA ARG A 390 -2.55 18.78 -6.19
C ARG A 390 -1.07 19.04 -5.93
N SER A 391 -0.34 19.57 -6.92
CA SER A 391 1.04 20.07 -6.73
C SER A 391 1.10 21.12 -5.61
N THR A 392 0.01 21.86 -5.40
CA THR A 392 -0.12 22.89 -4.36
C THR A 392 -0.42 22.34 -2.95
N LYS A 393 -0.70 21.03 -2.82
CA LYS A 393 -0.99 20.42 -1.51
C LYS A 393 0.28 20.31 -0.68
N SER A 394 0.25 20.94 0.49
CA SER A 394 1.35 20.93 1.45
C SER A 394 1.25 19.75 2.44
N PRO A 395 2.32 18.96 2.62
CA PRO A 395 2.40 17.94 3.67
C PRO A 395 2.25 18.49 5.09
N TYR A 396 2.55 19.78 5.29
CA TYR A 396 2.47 20.44 6.60
C TYR A 396 1.03 20.73 7.05
N THR A 397 0.12 20.96 6.10
CA THR A 397 -1.28 21.31 6.39
C THR A 397 -2.26 20.19 6.08
N ALA A 398 -1.76 19.05 5.58
CA ALA A 398 -2.57 17.90 5.24
C ALA A 398 -3.30 17.32 6.47
N THR A 399 -4.60 17.06 6.32
CA THR A 399 -5.45 16.48 7.34
C THR A 399 -5.89 15.08 6.94
N SER A 400 -6.11 14.22 7.93
CA SER A 400 -6.67 12.89 7.75
C SER A 400 -8.16 12.94 8.05
N GLU A 401 -8.93 12.19 7.28
CA GLU A 401 -10.38 12.14 7.45
C GLU A 401 -10.76 11.09 8.51
N ASP A 402 -11.70 11.43 9.38
CA ASP A 402 -12.22 10.54 10.42
C ASP A 402 -13.23 9.54 9.82
N ILE A 403 -13.08 8.26 10.16
CA ILE A 403 -13.93 7.19 9.61
C ILE A 403 -15.41 7.33 10.00
N PHE A 404 -15.70 7.76 11.22
CA PHE A 404 -17.09 7.98 11.66
C PHE A 404 -17.68 9.21 10.98
N ALA A 405 -16.88 10.25 10.76
CA ALA A 405 -17.29 11.40 9.96
C ALA A 405 -17.63 10.99 8.51
N LYS A 406 -16.82 10.10 7.90
CA LYS A 406 -17.10 9.52 6.58
C LYS A 406 -18.38 8.70 6.56
N MET A 407 -18.56 7.79 7.52
CA MET A 407 -19.77 6.98 7.64
C MET A 407 -21.02 7.83 7.75
N TRP A 408 -20.98 8.86 8.60
CA TRP A 408 -22.08 9.80 8.78
C TRP A 408 -22.34 10.63 7.52
N GLY A 409 -21.28 11.18 6.92
CA GLY A 409 -21.35 11.97 5.70
C GLY A 409 -21.96 11.20 4.54
N MET A 410 -21.52 9.94 4.34
CA MET A 410 -22.07 9.05 3.33
C MET A 410 -23.54 8.71 3.60
N THR A 411 -23.91 8.38 4.83
CA THR A 411 -25.30 8.07 5.20
C THR A 411 -26.22 9.26 4.90
N ARG A 412 -25.81 10.48 5.28
CA ARG A 412 -26.58 11.71 5.01
C ARG A 412 -26.68 12.01 3.51
N LYS A 413 -25.60 11.78 2.75
CA LYS A 413 -25.58 11.98 1.30
C LYS A 413 -26.53 11.00 0.60
N MET A 414 -26.52 9.74 1.01
CA MET A 414 -27.38 8.71 0.44
C MET A 414 -28.86 8.87 0.82
N TRP A 415 -29.17 9.40 2.01
CA TRP A 415 -30.55 9.71 2.40
C TRP A 415 -31.21 10.71 1.43
N ASN A 416 -30.45 11.71 0.97
CA ASN A 416 -30.95 12.77 0.09
C ASN A 416 -30.67 12.49 -1.40
N ALA A 417 -30.16 11.30 -1.73
CA ALA A 417 -29.72 10.98 -3.08
C ALA A 417 -30.91 10.85 -4.05
N THR A 418 -30.79 11.54 -5.19
CA THR A 418 -31.69 11.33 -6.33
C THR A 418 -31.22 10.12 -7.16
N ASP A 419 -31.68 9.99 -8.40
CA ASP A 419 -31.10 9.02 -9.35
C ASP A 419 -29.66 9.39 -9.76
N VAL A 420 -29.27 10.64 -9.57
CA VAL A 420 -27.90 11.12 -9.81
C VAL A 420 -27.22 11.44 -8.48
N VAL A 421 -26.03 10.88 -8.27
CA VAL A 421 -25.21 11.02 -7.05
C VAL A 421 -23.81 11.51 -7.42
N ARG A 422 -23.24 12.40 -6.60
CA ARG A 422 -21.85 12.85 -6.74
C ARG A 422 -21.03 12.56 -5.47
N LEU A 423 -19.94 11.82 -5.62
CA LEU A 423 -18.91 11.63 -4.60
C LEU A 423 -17.70 12.50 -4.96
N GLU A 424 -17.31 13.34 -4.01
CA GLU A 424 -16.22 14.30 -4.12
C GLU A 424 -15.03 13.76 -3.34
N GLY A 425 -13.82 14.05 -3.81
CA GLY A 425 -12.58 13.54 -3.29
C GLY A 425 -11.59 13.16 -4.39
N CYS A 426 -10.31 13.17 -4.06
CA CYS A 426 -9.25 12.74 -4.95
C CYS A 426 -8.13 12.11 -4.11
N PRO A 427 -8.06 10.77 -4.02
CA PRO A 427 -9.09 9.82 -4.44
C PRO A 427 -10.30 9.82 -3.48
N VAL A 428 -11.46 9.33 -3.93
CA VAL A 428 -12.56 8.91 -3.05
C VAL A 428 -12.19 7.55 -2.47
N SER A 429 -12.20 7.42 -1.14
CA SER A 429 -11.60 6.25 -0.46
C SER A 429 -12.41 4.96 -0.68
N VAL A 430 -11.74 3.81 -0.57
CA VAL A 430 -12.39 2.48 -0.61
C VAL A 430 -13.54 2.40 0.40
N ALA A 431 -13.37 2.96 1.60
CA ALA A 431 -14.40 3.01 2.65
C ALA A 431 -15.69 3.71 2.18
N GLU A 432 -15.56 4.88 1.54
CA GLU A 432 -16.72 5.63 1.03
C GLU A 432 -17.42 4.88 -0.12
N GLN A 433 -16.63 4.21 -0.97
CA GLN A 433 -17.16 3.43 -2.06
C GLN A 433 -17.85 2.13 -1.58
N VAL A 434 -17.33 1.48 -0.53
CA VAL A 434 -18.03 0.40 0.18
C VAL A 434 -19.37 0.88 0.72
N LEU A 435 -19.40 2.03 1.40
CA LEU A 435 -20.64 2.60 1.94
C LEU A 435 -21.63 3.00 0.85
N LEU A 436 -21.15 3.47 -0.31
CA LEU A 436 -21.98 3.71 -1.50
C LEU A 436 -22.67 2.41 -1.94
N LEU A 437 -21.91 1.34 -2.15
CA LEU A 437 -22.45 0.04 -2.59
C LEU A 437 -23.43 -0.55 -1.57
N VAL A 438 -23.14 -0.43 -0.27
CA VAL A 438 -24.05 -0.81 0.82
C VAL A 438 -25.40 -0.12 0.68
N ASN A 439 -25.41 1.20 0.44
CA ASN A 439 -26.65 1.96 0.30
C ASN A 439 -27.38 1.66 -1.01
N LEU A 440 -26.67 1.54 -2.13
CA LEU A 440 -27.27 1.26 -3.44
C LEU A 440 -27.90 -0.14 -3.49
N GLY A 441 -27.18 -1.16 -3.05
CA GLY A 441 -27.61 -2.56 -3.09
C GLY A 441 -28.36 -3.03 -1.84
N LYS A 442 -28.53 -2.19 -0.81
CA LYS A 442 -29.01 -2.59 0.53
C LYS A 442 -28.23 -3.81 1.05
N LEU A 443 -26.91 -3.78 0.84
CA LEU A 443 -26.01 -4.87 1.20
C LEU A 443 -25.73 -4.85 2.71
N LYS A 444 -25.20 -5.95 3.25
CA LYS A 444 -24.67 -5.96 4.63
C LYS A 444 -23.58 -4.91 4.78
N ASN A 445 -23.60 -4.13 5.86
CA ASN A 445 -22.58 -3.10 6.10
C ASN A 445 -21.40 -3.68 6.90
N PRO A 446 -20.18 -3.77 6.34
CA PRO A 446 -19.00 -4.29 7.05
C PRO A 446 -18.68 -3.54 8.34
N TYR A 447 -18.96 -2.23 8.39
CA TYR A 447 -18.68 -1.39 9.55
C TYR A 447 -19.70 -1.54 10.69
N MET A 448 -20.85 -2.18 10.42
CA MET A 448 -21.88 -2.45 11.43
C MET A 448 -21.94 -3.92 11.85
N ASP A 449 -21.06 -4.77 11.32
CA ASP A 449 -20.94 -6.16 11.78
C ASP A 449 -20.51 -6.15 13.26
N PRO A 450 -21.30 -6.69 14.20
CA PRO A 450 -20.96 -6.67 15.63
C PRO A 450 -19.61 -7.33 15.95
N SER A 451 -19.20 -8.34 15.17
CA SER A 451 -17.93 -9.04 15.37
C SER A 451 -16.70 -8.18 15.04
N GLN A 452 -16.87 -7.16 14.20
CA GLN A 452 -15.78 -6.28 13.74
C GLN A 452 -15.88 -4.88 14.34
N SER A 453 -17.10 -4.34 14.46
CA SER A 453 -17.35 -2.95 14.86
C SER A 453 -16.91 -2.65 16.30
N ILE A 454 -17.12 -3.58 17.25
CA ILE A 454 -16.68 -3.41 18.64
C ILE A 454 -15.14 -3.37 18.74
N PRO A 455 -14.39 -4.38 18.26
CA PRO A 455 -12.93 -4.35 18.32
C PRO A 455 -12.34 -3.19 17.51
N PHE A 456 -12.91 -2.86 16.36
CA PHE A 456 -12.49 -1.70 15.56
C PHE A 456 -12.66 -0.39 16.34
N THR A 457 -13.82 -0.17 16.93
CA THR A 457 -14.13 1.05 17.69
C THR A 457 -13.23 1.18 18.92
N SER A 458 -12.99 0.08 19.64
CA SER A 458 -12.06 0.04 20.77
C SER A 458 -10.63 0.40 20.35
N ALA A 459 -10.13 -0.20 19.26
CA ALA A 459 -8.81 0.10 18.73
C ALA A 459 -8.69 1.56 18.24
N TYR A 460 -9.74 2.08 17.60
CA TYR A 460 -9.80 3.47 17.14
C TYR A 460 -9.70 4.45 18.32
N PHE A 461 -10.54 4.30 19.35
CA PHE A 461 -10.49 5.19 20.50
C PHE A 461 -9.17 5.05 21.28
N THR A 462 -8.61 3.83 21.37
CA THR A 462 -7.28 3.62 21.96
C THR A 462 -6.22 4.42 21.21
N TRP A 463 -6.20 4.36 19.88
CA TRP A 463 -5.30 5.17 19.05
C TRP A 463 -5.46 6.68 19.34
N ARG A 464 -6.71 7.18 19.34
CA ARG A 464 -6.98 8.60 19.61
C ARG A 464 -6.55 9.03 21.01
N THR A 465 -6.72 8.15 22.01
CA THR A 465 -6.21 8.37 23.37
C THR A 465 -4.68 8.43 23.41
N GLN A 466 -3.99 7.53 22.70
CA GLN A 466 -2.52 7.55 22.62
C GLN A 466 -2.00 8.85 21.97
N GLU A 467 -2.66 9.29 20.88
CA GLU A 467 -2.32 10.56 20.22
C GLU A 467 -2.51 11.76 21.17
N ALA A 468 -3.62 11.78 21.94
CA ALA A 468 -3.89 12.82 22.92
C ALA A 468 -2.87 12.81 24.08
N MET A 469 -2.55 11.63 24.63
CA MET A 469 -1.56 11.50 25.71
C MET A 469 -0.17 11.97 25.27
N ARG A 470 0.28 11.62 24.06
CA ARG A 470 1.55 12.10 23.52
C ARG A 470 1.60 13.61 23.37
N ARG A 471 0.52 14.22 22.89
CA ARG A 471 0.40 15.69 22.82
C ARG A 471 0.51 16.33 24.21
N LEU A 472 -0.14 15.74 25.23
CA LEU A 472 -0.02 16.20 26.62
C LEU A 472 1.42 16.07 27.16
N MET A 473 2.15 15.03 26.74
CA MET A 473 3.57 14.84 27.06
C MET A 473 4.53 15.68 26.19
N GLN A 474 4.02 16.70 25.49
CA GLN A 474 4.81 17.56 24.60
C GLN A 474 5.58 16.82 23.51
N GLN A 475 5.08 15.65 23.10
CA GLN A 475 5.56 14.93 21.91
C GLN A 475 4.65 15.28 20.74
N PRO A 476 5.01 16.25 19.88
CA PRO A 476 4.17 16.63 18.77
C PRO A 476 4.02 15.47 17.79
N TYR A 477 2.84 15.38 17.17
CA TYR A 477 2.58 14.37 16.16
C TYR A 477 3.41 14.60 14.90
N GLN A 478 3.55 15.85 14.45
CA GLN A 478 4.45 16.25 13.37
C GLN A 478 5.54 17.15 13.93
N ARG A 479 6.79 16.84 13.58
CA ARG A 479 7.94 17.69 13.88
C ARG A 479 8.54 18.19 12.56
N SER A 480 8.36 19.47 12.29
CA SER A 480 9.01 20.15 11.16
C SER A 480 10.50 20.35 11.42
N GLY A 481 11.27 20.47 10.34
CA GLY A 481 12.72 20.53 10.37
C GLY A 481 13.37 19.16 10.18
N ILE A 482 14.60 19.16 9.69
CA ILE A 482 15.34 17.95 9.31
C ILE A 482 15.41 16.99 10.50
N GLY A 483 14.75 15.84 10.38
CA GLY A 483 14.80 14.79 11.39
C GLY A 483 16.17 14.11 11.44
N GLU A 484 16.52 13.56 12.60
CA GLU A 484 17.67 12.66 12.74
C GLU A 484 17.50 11.44 11.82
N ARG A 485 18.58 11.02 11.16
CA ARG A 485 18.58 9.93 10.17
C ARG A 485 19.52 8.81 10.63
N GLY A 486 19.04 7.57 10.53
CA GLY A 486 19.88 6.40 10.74
C GLY A 486 20.69 6.02 9.49
N ALA A 487 21.51 4.98 9.62
CA ALA A 487 22.39 4.50 8.55
C ALA A 487 21.64 3.94 7.31
N ALA A 488 20.35 3.58 7.44
CA ALA A 488 19.55 3.11 6.30
C ALA A 488 19.11 4.24 5.35
N ARG A 489 19.54 5.48 5.57
CA ARG A 489 19.28 6.61 4.66
C ARG A 489 19.92 6.37 3.28
N PRO A 490 19.23 6.64 2.15
CA PRO A 490 19.82 6.52 0.83
C PRO A 490 20.90 7.58 0.58
N PRO A 491 22.03 7.22 -0.07
CA PRO A 491 23.00 8.21 -0.55
C PRO A 491 22.43 9.14 -1.64
N GLN A 492 21.35 8.73 -2.32
CA GLN A 492 20.65 9.55 -3.32
C GLN A 492 19.91 10.76 -2.71
N ASN A 493 19.80 10.85 -1.38
CA ASN A 493 19.10 11.94 -0.70
C ASN A 493 19.96 12.66 0.36
N LEU A 494 21.23 12.92 0.03
CA LEU A 494 22.12 13.73 0.87
C LEU A 494 21.81 15.23 0.70
N GLY A 495 21.89 15.98 1.80
CA GLY A 495 21.66 17.43 1.76
C GLY A 495 22.83 18.18 1.07
N PRO A 496 22.62 19.43 0.62
CA PRO A 496 23.63 20.20 -0.12
C PRO A 496 24.98 20.39 0.60
N ARG A 497 25.01 20.35 1.93
CA ARG A 497 26.27 20.41 2.70
C ARG A 497 26.97 19.07 2.81
N GLU A 498 26.21 17.97 2.82
CA GLU A 498 26.74 16.61 2.92
C GLU A 498 27.27 16.12 1.57
N THR A 499 26.74 16.66 0.45
CA THR A 499 27.24 16.37 -0.90
C THR A 499 28.63 16.93 -1.15
N ASP A 500 28.95 18.10 -0.58
CA ASP A 500 30.27 18.74 -0.74
C ASP A 500 31.35 17.97 0.05
N GLU A 501 31.01 17.46 1.23
CA GLU A 501 31.90 16.61 2.04
C GLU A 501 32.12 15.24 1.39
N ALA A 502 31.05 14.61 0.87
CA ALA A 502 31.15 13.32 0.18
C ALA A 502 31.87 13.39 -1.19
N ALA A 503 31.93 14.57 -1.81
CA ALA A 503 32.68 14.79 -3.05
C ALA A 503 34.18 15.11 -2.81
N ALA A 504 34.56 15.38 -1.56
CA ALA A 504 35.92 15.70 -1.15
C ALA A 504 36.70 14.49 -0.60
N GLU A 505 36.00 13.39 -0.26
CA GLU A 505 36.56 12.07 0.06
C GLU A 505 36.63 11.18 -1.20
#